data_AF-A0A351EJM7-F1
#
_entry.id   AF-A0A351EJM7-F1
#
_cell.length_a   1.000
_cell.length_b   1.000
_cell.length_c   1.000
_cell.angle_alpha   90.00
_cell.angle_beta   90.00
_cell.angle_gamma   90.00
#
_symmetry.space_group_name_H-M   'P 1'
#
loop_
_entity.id
_entity.type
_entity.pdbx_description
1 polymer ?
#
loop_
_entity_poly.entity_id
_entity_poly.type
_entity_poly.pdbx_seq_one_letter_code
_entity_poly.pdbx_strand_id
1 'polypeptide(L)'
;MKKTPFDLAIPVEDISSCVSCGLCLPHCPTYRATQEESASPRGRIALMRQAQRDSSIDDAFIGFMDSCIQCRGCETACPAAVPFGSMMEKTREALATQTSYQPRWRRFGYSFLGKPRLLRLGSIGLAVLQRLRMVPRRLPLPKLPFVQKALIDSGSDVWLYTGCIMDAWMRETHLSAQRVIESTGAGVKFPLKGAS
;
A
#
# COMPACT_ATOMS: atom_id res chain seq x y z
N MET A 1 -6.13 1.53 29.74
CA MET A 1 -5.74 1.86 28.35
C MET A 1 -4.40 2.58 28.41
N LYS A 2 -3.32 2.02 27.83
CA LYS A 2 -1.99 2.67 27.84
C LYS A 2 -2.00 3.80 26.81
N LYS A 3 -2.01 5.06 27.27
CA LYS A 3 -1.83 6.23 26.40
C LYS A 3 -0.37 6.26 25.96
N THR A 4 -0.14 6.06 24.67
CA THR A 4 1.20 6.18 24.07
C THR A 4 1.37 7.62 23.60
N PRO A 5 2.45 8.34 23.97
CA PRO A 5 2.70 9.68 23.46
C PRO A 5 2.79 9.63 21.93
N PHE A 6 1.99 10.44 21.26
CA PHE A 6 1.76 10.33 19.82
C PHE A 6 1.62 11.71 19.17
N ASP A 7 2.45 11.99 18.17
CA ASP A 7 2.37 13.19 17.34
C ASP A 7 2.06 12.81 15.88
N LEU A 8 0.97 13.36 15.35
CA LEU A 8 0.50 13.10 13.99
C LEU A 8 1.27 13.89 12.92
N ALA A 9 1.99 14.96 13.29
CA ALA A 9 2.65 15.88 12.35
C ALA A 9 1.70 16.44 11.25
N ILE A 10 0.39 16.47 11.52
CA ILE A 10 -0.64 17.04 10.64
C ILE A 10 -0.72 18.55 10.90
N PRO A 11 -0.67 19.40 9.85
CA PRO A 11 -0.83 20.84 10.00
C PRO A 11 -2.21 21.19 10.57
N VAL A 12 -2.26 22.19 11.46
CA VAL A 12 -3.48 22.55 12.18
C VAL A 12 -4.55 23.08 11.21
N GLU A 13 -4.12 23.76 10.16
CA GLU A 13 -4.93 24.24 9.04
C GLU A 13 -5.65 23.10 8.32
N ASP A 14 -4.95 21.99 8.04
CA ASP A 14 -5.51 20.83 7.34
C ASP A 14 -6.61 20.18 8.19
N ILE A 15 -6.33 19.95 9.48
CA ILE A 15 -7.26 19.23 10.36
C ILE A 15 -8.46 20.09 10.81
N SER A 16 -8.29 21.41 10.84
CA SER A 16 -9.35 22.36 11.19
C SER A 16 -10.26 22.71 10.00
N SER A 17 -9.79 22.52 8.75
CA SER A 17 -10.59 22.76 7.54
C SER A 17 -11.86 21.91 7.44
N CYS A 18 -11.91 20.76 8.13
CA CYS A 18 -13.10 19.91 8.14
C CYS A 18 -14.21 20.46 9.04
N VAL A 19 -15.28 20.97 8.41
CA VAL A 19 -16.50 21.47 9.07
C VAL A 19 -17.52 20.38 9.45
N SER A 20 -17.17 19.10 9.30
CA SER A 20 -18.01 17.97 9.70
C SER A 20 -19.39 17.89 9.01
N CYS A 21 -19.54 18.42 7.79
CA CYS A 21 -20.82 18.45 7.06
C CYS A 21 -21.36 17.08 6.61
N GLY A 22 -20.51 16.06 6.51
CA GLY A 22 -20.94 14.69 6.15
C GLY A 22 -21.06 14.40 4.65
N LEU A 23 -20.76 15.34 3.75
CA LEU A 23 -20.83 15.08 2.29
C LEU A 23 -19.88 13.96 1.82
N CYS A 24 -18.81 13.68 2.58
CA CYS A 24 -17.88 12.60 2.25
C CYS A 24 -18.42 11.18 2.52
N LEU A 25 -19.49 11.03 3.30
CA LEU A 25 -20.01 9.73 3.74
C LEU A 25 -20.42 8.80 2.58
N PRO A 26 -21.28 9.22 1.62
CA PRO A 26 -21.68 8.36 0.50
C PRO A 26 -20.53 8.04 -0.48
N HIS A 27 -19.43 8.79 -0.43
CA HIS A 27 -18.26 8.56 -1.29
C HIS A 27 -17.19 7.67 -0.64
N CYS A 28 -17.35 7.33 0.65
CA CYS A 28 -16.43 6.46 1.35
C CYS A 28 -16.90 4.99 1.29
N PRO A 29 -16.15 4.09 0.62
CA PRO A 29 -16.54 2.69 0.53
C PRO A 29 -16.53 1.98 1.88
N THR A 30 -15.59 2.33 2.77
CA THR A 30 -15.52 1.76 4.12
C THR A 30 -16.76 2.13 4.95
N TYR A 31 -17.17 3.40 4.94
CA TYR A 31 -18.40 3.82 5.63
C TYR A 31 -19.63 3.14 5.03
N ARG A 32 -19.74 3.06 3.69
CA ARG A 32 -20.87 2.38 3.05
C ARG A 32 -20.97 0.90 3.45
N ALA A 33 -19.85 0.22 3.62
CA ALA A 33 -19.80 -1.17 4.02
C ALA A 33 -20.07 -1.39 5.51
N THR A 34 -19.61 -0.48 6.37
CA THR A 34 -19.65 -0.64 7.84
C THR A 34 -20.79 0.09 8.52
N GLN A 35 -21.29 1.18 7.91
CA GLN A 35 -22.19 2.18 8.50
C GLN A 35 -21.67 2.79 9.83
N GLU A 36 -20.39 2.59 10.12
CA GLU A 36 -19.73 3.10 11.32
C GLU A 36 -19.11 4.45 11.01
N GLU A 37 -19.59 5.52 11.64
CA GLU A 37 -19.14 6.87 11.34
C GLU A 37 -17.64 7.05 11.65
N SER A 38 -17.12 6.41 12.69
CA SER A 38 -15.68 6.43 13.02
C SER A 38 -14.82 5.86 11.89
N ALA A 39 -15.39 4.98 11.06
CA ALA A 39 -14.78 4.41 9.86
C ALA A 39 -15.05 5.24 8.59
N SER A 40 -15.59 6.45 8.71
CA SER A 40 -15.78 7.41 7.62
C SER A 40 -14.62 8.41 7.53
N PRO A 41 -14.50 9.22 6.45
CA PRO A 41 -13.47 10.23 6.34
C PRO A 41 -13.62 11.33 7.39
N ARG A 42 -14.87 11.80 7.62
CA ARG A 42 -15.20 12.76 8.69
C ARG A 42 -14.86 12.22 10.07
N GLY A 43 -15.30 11.01 10.38
CA GLY A 43 -15.04 10.38 11.68
C GLY A 43 -13.54 10.20 11.93
N ARG A 44 -12.79 9.78 10.90
CA ARG A 44 -11.32 9.70 11.00
C ARG A 44 -10.67 11.05 11.25
N ILE A 45 -11.11 12.12 10.60
CA ILE A 45 -10.59 13.47 10.88
C ILE A 45 -10.92 13.88 12.32
N ALA A 46 -12.13 13.57 12.82
CA ALA A 46 -12.50 13.84 14.21
C ALA A 46 -11.59 13.08 15.19
N LEU A 47 -11.31 11.81 14.90
CA LEU A 47 -10.37 10.97 15.67
C LEU A 47 -8.93 11.50 15.59
N MET A 48 -8.44 11.90 14.42
CA MET A 48 -7.12 12.53 14.26
C MET A 48 -7.03 13.82 15.08
N ARG A 49 -8.09 14.63 15.08
CA ARG A 49 -8.16 15.87 15.85
C ARG A 49 -8.13 15.62 17.34
N GLN A 50 -8.82 14.57 17.80
CA GLN A 50 -8.74 14.11 19.19
C GLN A 50 -7.33 13.62 19.53
N ALA A 51 -6.76 12.75 18.70
CA ALA A 51 -5.41 12.21 18.91
C ALA A 51 -4.34 13.31 18.98
N GLN A 52 -4.45 14.36 18.15
CA GLN A 52 -3.53 15.50 18.19
C GLN A 52 -3.67 16.33 19.47
N ARG A 53 -4.90 16.53 19.98
CA ARG A 53 -5.14 17.25 21.24
C ARG A 53 -4.72 16.47 22.47
N ASP A 54 -5.05 15.19 22.51
CA ASP A 54 -4.81 14.33 23.68
C ASP A 54 -3.41 13.73 23.68
N SER A 55 -2.64 13.94 22.60
CA SER A 55 -1.33 13.34 22.31
C SER A 55 -1.29 11.83 22.60
N SER A 56 -2.41 11.15 22.35
CA SER A 56 -2.59 9.74 22.68
C SER A 56 -3.61 9.08 21.76
N ILE A 57 -3.41 7.79 21.53
CA ILE A 57 -4.27 6.94 20.72
C ILE A 57 -4.52 5.60 21.41
N ASP A 58 -5.53 4.88 20.94
CA ASP A 58 -5.87 3.52 21.37
C ASP A 58 -5.96 2.55 20.17
N ASP A 59 -6.25 1.28 20.44
CA ASP A 59 -6.33 0.25 19.41
C ASP A 59 -7.52 0.47 18.45
N ALA A 60 -8.59 1.12 18.93
CA ALA A 60 -9.75 1.45 18.11
C ALA A 60 -9.39 2.50 17.05
N PHE A 61 -8.65 3.55 17.43
CA PHE A 61 -8.09 4.54 16.50
C PHE A 61 -7.31 3.84 15.37
N ILE A 62 -6.40 2.93 15.74
CA ILE A 62 -5.59 2.17 14.77
C ILE A 62 -6.48 1.37 13.81
N GLY A 63 -7.48 0.66 14.33
CA GLY A 63 -8.42 -0.11 13.51
C GLY A 63 -9.20 0.76 12.51
N PHE A 64 -9.65 1.94 12.92
CA PHE A 64 -10.34 2.87 12.02
C PHE A 64 -9.40 3.43 10.95
N MET A 65 -8.14 3.72 11.28
CA MET A 65 -7.12 4.15 10.32
C MET A 65 -6.76 3.05 9.31
N ASP A 66 -6.69 1.79 9.75
CA ASP A 66 -6.39 0.63 8.90
C ASP A 66 -7.49 0.30 7.91
N SER A 67 -8.74 0.48 8.30
CA SER A 67 -9.89 0.23 7.43
C SER A 67 -9.99 1.20 6.23
N CYS A 68 -9.19 2.28 6.20
CA CYS A 68 -9.13 3.19 5.07
C CYS A 68 -8.37 2.56 3.89
N ILE A 69 -9.01 2.42 2.74
CA ILE A 69 -8.32 1.92 1.53
C ILE A 69 -7.60 3.02 0.73
N GLN A 70 -7.55 4.26 1.25
CA GLN A 70 -6.96 5.43 0.59
C GLN A 70 -7.45 5.66 -0.86
N CYS A 71 -8.72 5.38 -1.16
CA CYS A 71 -9.29 5.58 -2.49
C CYS A 71 -9.48 7.06 -2.89
N ARG A 72 -9.34 7.99 -1.94
CA ARG A 72 -9.44 9.45 -2.13
C ARG A 72 -10.77 9.99 -2.69
N GLY A 73 -11.81 9.16 -2.83
CA GLY A 73 -13.14 9.61 -3.26
C GLY A 73 -13.82 10.63 -2.33
N CYS A 74 -13.33 10.75 -1.09
CA CYS A 74 -13.79 11.76 -0.14
C CYS A 74 -13.23 13.17 -0.41
N GLU A 75 -12.06 13.29 -1.03
CA GLU A 75 -11.44 14.58 -1.37
C GLU A 75 -12.24 15.27 -2.48
N THR A 76 -12.61 14.51 -3.51
CA THR A 76 -13.39 15.01 -4.65
C THR A 76 -14.80 15.45 -4.25
N ALA A 77 -15.39 14.81 -3.24
CA ALA A 77 -16.71 15.17 -2.72
C ALA A 77 -16.68 16.34 -1.72
N CYS A 78 -15.50 16.76 -1.25
CA CYS A 78 -15.39 17.74 -0.19
C CYS A 78 -15.44 19.17 -0.73
N PRO A 79 -16.45 19.99 -0.39
CA PRO A 79 -16.50 21.39 -0.82
C PRO A 79 -15.40 22.25 -0.18
N ALA A 80 -14.87 21.82 0.97
CA ALA A 80 -13.79 22.51 1.69
C ALA A 80 -12.38 22.06 1.26
N ALA A 81 -12.27 21.19 0.24
CA ALA A 81 -10.99 20.70 -0.29
C ALA A 81 -10.02 20.16 0.78
N VAL A 82 -10.56 19.50 1.81
CA VAL A 82 -9.78 18.93 2.90
C VAL A 82 -8.77 17.90 2.35
N PRO A 83 -7.45 18.04 2.62
CA PRO A 83 -6.41 17.17 2.06
C PRO A 83 -6.32 15.82 2.81
N PHE A 84 -7.41 15.05 2.79
CA PHE A 84 -7.59 13.84 3.59
C PHE A 84 -6.52 12.77 3.34
N GLY A 85 -6.10 12.58 2.09
CA GLY A 85 -5.08 11.61 1.71
C GLY A 85 -3.73 11.90 2.36
N SER A 86 -3.31 13.17 2.34
CA SER A 86 -2.08 13.63 3.01
C SER A 86 -2.15 13.40 4.52
N MET A 87 -3.28 13.76 5.15
CA MET A 87 -3.48 13.52 6.58
C MET A 87 -3.44 12.02 6.94
N MET A 88 -4.03 11.17 6.11
CA MET A 88 -4.02 9.71 6.30
C MET A 88 -2.60 9.13 6.13
N GLU A 89 -1.82 9.63 5.18
CA GLU A 89 -0.42 9.23 4.96
C GLU A 89 0.43 9.58 6.18
N LYS A 90 0.36 10.83 6.66
CA LYS A 90 1.05 11.28 7.88
C LYS A 90 0.64 10.48 9.11
N THR A 91 -0.66 10.20 9.25
CA THR A 91 -1.18 9.36 10.34
C THR A 91 -0.57 7.96 10.30
N ARG A 92 -0.53 7.31 9.14
CA ARG A 92 0.06 5.98 8.98
C ARG A 92 1.56 5.96 9.22
N GLU A 93 2.27 7.00 8.80
CA GLU A 93 3.68 7.17 9.08
C GLU A 93 3.95 7.32 10.58
N ALA A 94 3.18 8.17 11.27
CA ALA A 94 3.26 8.34 12.72
C ALA A 94 2.97 7.02 13.45
N LEU A 95 1.92 6.29 13.05
CA LEU A 95 1.64 4.95 13.57
C LEU A 95 2.81 4.00 13.34
N ALA A 96 3.36 3.98 12.12
CA ALA A 96 4.46 3.11 11.76
C ALA A 96 5.77 3.44 12.48
N THR A 97 6.01 4.68 12.90
CA THR A 97 7.28 5.11 13.51
C THR A 97 7.22 5.15 15.03
N GLN A 98 6.12 5.64 15.61
CA GLN A 98 5.99 5.92 17.04
C GLN A 98 5.33 4.79 17.84
N THR A 99 4.73 3.80 17.17
CA THR A 99 3.99 2.72 17.84
C THR A 99 4.48 1.33 17.41
N SER A 100 3.95 0.30 18.08
CA SER A 100 4.17 -1.11 17.72
C SER A 100 3.23 -1.61 16.62
N TYR A 101 2.54 -0.69 15.92
CA TYR A 101 1.62 -0.95 14.80
C TYR A 101 2.13 -1.98 13.80
N GLN A 102 3.43 -1.92 13.46
CA GLN A 102 4.08 -2.93 12.64
C GLN A 102 5.04 -3.78 13.49
N PRO A 103 4.78 -5.10 13.64
CA PRO A 103 5.72 -6.02 14.24
C PRO A 103 7.09 -5.95 13.55
N ARG A 104 8.17 -6.05 14.33
CA ARG A 104 9.55 -5.98 13.81
C ARG A 104 9.83 -6.95 12.66
N TRP A 105 9.25 -8.16 12.70
CA TRP A 105 9.38 -9.16 11.63
C TRP A 105 8.77 -8.69 10.30
N ARG A 106 7.67 -7.93 10.33
CA ARG A 106 7.07 -7.35 9.12
C ARG A 106 7.96 -6.27 8.51
N ARG A 107 8.52 -5.38 9.35
CA ARG A 107 9.47 -4.36 8.90
C ARG A 107 10.71 -4.98 8.25
N PHE A 108 11.24 -6.04 8.85
CA PHE A 108 12.35 -6.80 8.26
C PHE A 108 11.94 -7.44 6.92
N GLY A 109 10.75 -8.04 6.85
CA GLY A 109 10.18 -8.55 5.61
C GLY A 109 10.11 -7.49 4.49
N TYR A 110 9.58 -6.29 4.79
CA TYR A 110 9.52 -5.20 3.80
C TYR A 110 10.89 -4.74 3.32
N SER A 111 11.91 -4.71 4.21
CA SER A 111 13.29 -4.41 3.82
C SER A 111 13.85 -5.44 2.82
N PHE A 112 13.48 -6.71 2.96
CA PHE A 112 13.84 -7.76 2.00
C PHE A 112 13.13 -7.57 0.65
N LEU A 113 11.86 -7.16 0.65
CA LEU A 113 11.07 -6.92 -0.57
C LEU A 113 11.66 -5.82 -1.46
N GLY A 114 12.33 -4.82 -0.88
CA GLY A 114 12.99 -3.74 -1.61
C GLY A 114 14.30 -4.14 -2.30
N LYS A 115 14.83 -5.35 -2.04
CA LYS A 115 16.12 -5.81 -2.60
C LYS A 115 15.88 -6.83 -3.72
N PRO A 116 15.84 -6.42 -5.01
CA PRO A 116 15.37 -7.28 -6.10
C PRO A 116 16.22 -8.55 -6.31
N ARG A 117 17.54 -8.48 -6.08
CA ARG A 117 18.43 -9.66 -6.16
C ARG A 117 18.12 -10.70 -5.08
N LEU A 118 17.94 -10.25 -3.84
CA LEU A 118 17.59 -11.13 -2.72
C LEU A 118 16.20 -11.73 -2.91
N LEU A 119 15.24 -10.93 -3.35
CA LEU A 119 13.89 -11.40 -3.60
C LEU A 119 13.87 -12.47 -4.71
N ARG A 120 14.66 -12.31 -5.78
CA ARG A 120 14.80 -13.33 -6.83
C ARG A 120 15.41 -14.63 -6.29
N LEU A 121 16.52 -14.56 -5.54
CA LEU A 121 17.16 -15.74 -4.94
C LEU A 121 16.25 -16.46 -3.95
N GLY A 122 15.58 -15.71 -3.08
CA GLY A 122 14.60 -16.24 -2.13
C GLY A 122 13.42 -16.92 -2.83
N SER A 123 12.96 -16.34 -3.95
CA SER A 123 11.86 -16.92 -4.75
C SER A 123 12.26 -18.24 -5.40
N ILE A 124 13.50 -18.37 -5.90
CA ILE A 124 14.01 -19.62 -6.45
C ILE A 124 14.13 -20.68 -5.36
N GLY A 125 14.68 -20.33 -4.19
CA GLY A 125 14.75 -21.25 -3.04
C GLY A 125 13.37 -21.73 -2.61
N LEU A 126 12.39 -20.82 -2.53
CA LEU A 126 11.01 -21.15 -2.21
C LEU A 126 10.34 -22.01 -3.28
N ALA A 127 10.62 -21.80 -4.57
CA ALA A 127 10.15 -22.65 -5.66
C ALA A 127 10.71 -24.08 -5.55
N VAL A 128 11.98 -24.24 -5.18
CA VAL A 128 12.59 -25.55 -4.91
C VAL A 128 11.91 -26.24 -3.73
N LEU A 129 11.71 -25.52 -2.61
CA LEU A 129 11.02 -26.05 -1.44
C LEU A 129 9.56 -26.44 -1.73
N GLN A 130 8.84 -25.67 -2.55
CA GLN A 130 7.50 -26.01 -3.03
C GLN A 130 7.52 -27.30 -3.87
N ARG A 131 8.51 -27.48 -4.75
CA ARG A 131 8.66 -28.67 -5.60
C ARG A 131 9.02 -29.92 -4.79
N LEU A 132 9.83 -29.76 -3.75
CA LEU A 132 10.17 -30.80 -2.76
C LEU A 132 9.04 -31.05 -1.75
N ARG A 133 7.88 -30.38 -1.87
CA ARG A 133 6.73 -30.49 -0.96
C ARG A 133 7.05 -30.22 0.52
N MET A 134 8.12 -29.47 0.80
CA MET A 134 8.50 -29.06 2.16
C MET A 134 7.71 -27.85 2.66
N VAL A 135 6.99 -27.16 1.77
CA VAL A 135 6.12 -26.03 2.12
C VAL A 135 4.71 -26.53 2.42
N PRO A 136 4.11 -26.19 3.59
CA PRO A 136 2.75 -26.56 3.91
C PRO A 136 1.76 -26.01 2.87
N ARG A 137 0.87 -26.86 2.33
CA ARG A 137 -0.20 -26.44 1.37
C ARG A 137 -1.16 -25.38 1.91
N ARG A 138 -1.18 -25.19 3.22
CA ARG A 138 -1.97 -24.18 3.95
C ARG A 138 -1.41 -22.76 3.84
N LEU A 139 -0.19 -22.60 3.32
CA LEU A 139 0.36 -21.28 3.05
C LEU A 139 -0.18 -20.77 1.69
N PRO A 140 -0.80 -19.59 1.62
CA PRO A 140 -1.44 -19.07 0.41
C PRO A 140 -0.42 -18.49 -0.57
N LEU A 141 0.58 -19.28 -0.95
CA LEU A 141 1.61 -18.86 -1.90
C LEU A 141 1.25 -19.31 -3.32
N PRO A 142 1.41 -18.43 -4.33
CA PRO A 142 1.33 -18.86 -5.72
C PRO A 142 2.45 -19.87 -6.04
N LYS A 143 2.27 -20.64 -7.12
CA LYS A 143 3.34 -21.49 -7.65
C LYS A 143 4.44 -20.59 -8.19
N LEU A 144 5.62 -20.63 -7.58
CA LEU A 144 6.72 -19.76 -7.98
C LEU A 144 7.54 -20.37 -9.13
N PRO A 145 7.96 -19.57 -10.12
CA PRO A 145 8.76 -20.06 -11.23
C PRO A 145 10.20 -20.34 -10.80
N PHE A 146 10.69 -21.55 -11.05
CA PHE A 146 12.10 -21.91 -10.85
C PHE A 146 13.02 -21.23 -11.89
N VAL A 147 12.55 -21.15 -13.14
CA VAL A 147 13.23 -20.45 -14.25
C VAL A 147 12.30 -19.37 -14.77
N GLN A 148 12.85 -18.19 -15.03
CA GLN A 148 12.11 -17.05 -15.57
C GLN A 148 12.66 -16.67 -16.94
N LYS A 149 11.75 -16.41 -17.89
CA LYS A 149 12.10 -15.88 -19.20
C LYS A 149 12.64 -14.46 -19.05
N ALA A 150 13.74 -14.14 -19.74
CA ALA A 150 14.25 -12.78 -19.80
C ALA A 150 13.21 -11.86 -20.45
N LEU A 151 13.11 -10.63 -19.95
CA LEU A 151 12.39 -9.57 -20.64
C LEU A 151 13.36 -8.97 -21.66
N ILE A 152 12.89 -8.85 -22.90
CA ILE A 152 13.70 -8.38 -24.03
C ILE A 152 13.02 -7.12 -24.54
N ASP A 153 13.77 -6.04 -24.68
CA ASP A 153 13.28 -4.80 -25.23
C ASP A 153 12.93 -5.00 -26.72
N SER A 154 11.81 -4.42 -27.16
CA SER A 154 11.37 -4.43 -28.56
C SER A 154 11.36 -3.04 -29.21
N GLY A 155 11.52 -1.97 -28.41
CA GLY A 155 11.66 -0.60 -28.89
C GLY A 155 11.70 0.39 -27.74
N SER A 156 11.35 1.65 -27.98
CA SER A 156 11.42 2.73 -26.98
C SER A 156 10.16 3.60 -26.88
N ASP A 157 9.06 3.17 -27.49
CA ASP A 157 7.81 3.94 -27.52
C ASP A 157 7.10 3.93 -26.16
N VAL A 158 7.16 2.79 -25.46
CA VAL A 158 6.51 2.59 -24.16
C VAL A 158 7.47 2.03 -23.12
N TRP A 159 7.51 2.65 -21.94
CA TRP A 159 8.23 2.12 -20.78
C TRP A 159 7.31 1.26 -19.90
N LEU A 160 7.62 -0.03 -19.79
CA LEU A 160 6.84 -0.97 -18.98
C LEU A 160 7.50 -1.21 -17.63
N TYR A 161 6.93 -0.63 -16.56
CA TYR A 161 7.40 -0.83 -15.19
C TYR A 161 6.98 -2.19 -14.65
N THR A 162 7.96 -3.00 -14.25
CA THR A 162 7.74 -4.40 -13.83
C THR A 162 7.63 -4.58 -12.31
N GLY A 163 8.00 -3.56 -11.52
CA GLY A 163 8.03 -3.65 -10.06
C GLY A 163 9.08 -4.65 -9.53
N CYS A 164 9.15 -4.75 -8.20
CA CYS A 164 10.09 -5.67 -7.53
C CYS A 164 9.49 -7.09 -7.41
N ILE A 165 8.29 -7.20 -6.85
CA ILE A 165 7.62 -8.48 -6.58
C ILE A 165 7.05 -9.08 -7.86
N MET A 166 6.33 -8.28 -8.66
CA MET A 166 5.72 -8.76 -9.91
C MET A 166 6.77 -9.26 -10.90
N ASP A 167 7.90 -8.57 -11.06
CA ASP A 167 8.97 -9.06 -11.93
C ASP A 167 9.53 -10.42 -11.50
N ALA A 168 9.55 -10.70 -10.20
CA ALA A 168 10.05 -11.95 -9.67
C ALA A 168 8.99 -13.06 -9.64
N TRP A 169 7.70 -12.75 -9.49
CA TRP A 169 6.64 -13.77 -9.28
C TRP A 169 5.66 -13.89 -10.46
N MET A 170 5.50 -12.82 -11.24
CA MET A 170 4.45 -12.65 -12.24
C MET A 170 5.02 -12.22 -13.61
N ARG A 171 6.20 -12.73 -13.97
CA ARG A 171 6.89 -12.32 -15.20
C ARG A 171 6.12 -12.66 -16.49
N GLU A 172 5.27 -13.68 -16.44
CA GLU A 172 4.34 -14.00 -17.53
C GLU A 172 3.31 -12.90 -17.80
N THR A 173 2.90 -12.17 -16.75
CA THR A 173 2.02 -11.00 -16.88
C THR A 173 2.74 -9.90 -17.65
N HIS A 174 4.03 -9.65 -17.39
CA HIS A 174 4.82 -8.67 -18.14
C HIS A 174 4.98 -9.05 -19.61
N LEU A 175 5.25 -10.33 -19.91
CA LEU A 175 5.33 -10.82 -21.30
C LEU A 175 3.99 -10.75 -22.02
N SER A 176 2.88 -10.97 -21.31
CA SER A 176 1.53 -10.81 -21.88
C SER A 176 1.22 -9.35 -22.15
N ALA A 177 1.56 -8.44 -21.22
CA ALA A 177 1.42 -7.01 -21.42
C ALA A 177 2.25 -6.50 -22.60
N GLN A 178 3.52 -6.93 -22.70
CA GLN A 178 4.39 -6.62 -23.84
C GLN A 178 3.76 -7.05 -25.18
N ARG A 179 3.27 -8.29 -25.28
CA ARG A 179 2.61 -8.79 -26.51
C ARG A 179 1.39 -7.96 -26.91
N VAL A 180 0.60 -7.50 -25.94
CA VAL A 180 -0.55 -6.63 -26.23
C VAL A 180 -0.10 -5.27 -26.73
N ILE A 181 0.95 -4.69 -26.15
CA ILE A 181 1.51 -3.40 -26.62
C ILE A 181 2.11 -3.55 -28.02
N GLU A 182 2.88 -4.61 -28.27
CA GLU A 182 3.48 -4.87 -29.58
C GLU A 182 2.42 -5.09 -30.67
N SER A 183 1.24 -5.62 -30.30
CA SER A 183 0.13 -5.77 -31.24
C SER A 183 -0.44 -4.45 -31.75
N THR A 184 -0.17 -3.32 -31.08
CA THR A 184 -0.53 -1.98 -31.56
C THR A 184 0.53 -1.37 -32.49
N GLY A 185 1.66 -2.07 -32.69
CA GLY A 185 2.81 -1.58 -33.44
C GLY A 185 3.81 -0.76 -32.60
N ALA A 186 3.57 -0.60 -31.29
CA ALA A 186 4.49 0.10 -30.39
C ALA A 186 5.56 -0.84 -29.81
N GLY A 187 6.79 -0.38 -29.72
CA GLY A 187 7.88 -1.07 -29.05
C GLY A 187 7.93 -0.82 -27.55
N VAL A 188 8.37 -1.82 -26.79
CA VAL A 188 8.44 -1.77 -25.32
C VAL A 188 9.89 -1.75 -24.84
N LYS A 189 10.17 -0.86 -23.88
CA LYS A 189 11.42 -0.81 -23.13
C LYS A 189 11.20 -1.10 -21.66
N PHE A 190 12.07 -1.92 -21.08
CA PHE A 190 12.07 -2.16 -19.65
C PHE A 190 13.13 -1.28 -18.95
N PRO A 191 12.83 -0.69 -17.78
CA PRO A 191 13.84 0.00 -16.99
C PRO A 191 14.98 -0.97 -16.65
N LEU A 192 16.21 -0.60 -17.04
CA LEU A 192 17.43 -1.36 -16.76
C LEU A 192 17.51 -1.65 -15.25
N LYS A 193 17.42 -2.92 -14.88
CA LYS A 193 17.67 -3.37 -13.50
C LYS A 193 19.18 -3.33 -13.24
N GLY A 194 19.72 -2.14 -12.97
CA GLY A 194 21.15 -1.96 -12.70
C GLY A 194 21.65 -0.55 -12.40
N ALA A 195 20.82 0.51 -12.48
CA ALA A 195 21.22 1.85 -12.06
C ALA A 195 20.77 2.12 -10.61
N SER A 196 21.56 1.61 -9.66
CA SER A 196 21.68 2.12 -8.30
C SER A 196 23.16 2.20 -7.98
#